data_AF-A0A6I4Z955-F1
#
_entry.id   AF-A0A6I4Z955-F1
#
_cell.length_a   1.000
_cell.length_b   1.000
_cell.length_c   1.000
_cell.angle_alpha   90.00
_cell.angle_beta   90.00
_cell.angle_gamma   90.00
#
_symmetry.space_group_name_H-M   'P 1'
#
loop_
_entity.id
_entity.type
_entity.pdbx_description
1 polymer ?
#
loop_
_entity_poly.entity_id
_entity_poly.type
_entity_poly.pdbx_seq_one_letter_code
_entity_poly.pdbx_strand_id
1 'polypeptide(L)' 'MLPLRARAASSRAAEAVAARGPIATRLAKEAVWRGLDQPLEQALRFETDLTLLLQATKDRAEGVRAFLEKRPPDFTGE' A
#
# COMPACT_ATOMS: atom_id res chain seq x y z
N MET A 1 -17.19 24.96 -4.69
CA MET A 1 -15.76 24.88 -4.29
C MET A 1 -15.67 24.06 -3.01
N LEU A 2 -14.90 22.96 -2.99
CA LEU A 2 -14.61 22.24 -1.72
C LEU A 2 -13.96 23.21 -0.71
N PRO A 3 -14.39 23.23 0.56
CA PRO A 3 -13.87 24.16 1.56
C PRO A 3 -12.35 23.98 1.76
N LEU A 4 -11.63 25.07 2.06
CA LEU A 4 -10.16 25.07 2.20
C LEU A 4 -9.65 23.98 3.16
N ARG A 5 -10.40 23.69 4.23
CA ARG A 5 -10.10 22.60 5.17
C ARG A 5 -10.18 21.21 4.54
N ALA A 6 -11.17 20.96 3.67
CA ALA A 6 -11.32 19.68 2.98
C ALA A 6 -10.19 19.45 1.96
N ARG A 7 -9.76 20.50 1.26
CA ARG A 7 -8.60 20.43 0.36
C ARG A 7 -7.32 20.08 1.11
N ALA A 8 -7.04 20.78 2.21
CA ALA A 8 -5.86 20.51 3.02
C ALA A 8 -5.85 19.09 3.60
N ALA A 9 -7.01 18.58 4.03
CA ALA A 9 -7.14 17.19 4.50
C ALA A 9 -6.89 16.18 3.37
N SER A 10 -7.44 16.42 2.18
CA SER A 10 -7.24 15.57 1.00
C SER A 10 -5.77 15.51 0.59
N SER A 11 -5.06 16.65 0.57
CA SER A 11 -3.64 16.70 0.22
C SER A 11 -2.79 15.88 1.20
N ARG A 12 -3.01 16.05 2.51
CA ARG A 12 -2.29 15.27 3.54
C ARG A 12 -2.52 13.77 3.40
N ALA A 13 -3.74 13.34 3.09
CA ALA A 13 -4.04 11.93 2.87
C ALA A 13 -3.31 11.40 1.62
N ALA A 14 -3.33 12.17 0.52
CA ALA A 14 -2.64 11.80 -0.70
C ALA A 14 -1.12 11.69 -0.50
N GLU A 15 -0.51 12.65 0.20
CA GLU A 15 0.91 12.64 0.55
C GLU A 15 1.29 11.42 1.40
N ALA A 16 0.47 11.08 2.40
CA ALA A 16 0.70 9.93 3.26
C ALA A 16 0.65 8.58 2.51
N VAL A 17 -0.23 8.49 1.50
CA VAL A 17 -0.33 7.31 0.63
C VAL A 17 0.82 7.27 -0.37
N ALA A 18 1.18 8.41 -0.96
CA ALA A 18 2.27 8.52 -1.94
C ALA A 18 3.66 8.21 -1.35
N ALA A 19 3.84 8.41 -0.03
CA ALA A 19 5.06 8.04 0.68
C ALA A 19 5.23 6.52 0.94
N ARG A 20 4.29 5.68 0.48
CA ARG A 20 4.33 4.22 0.64
C ARG A 20 4.77 3.54 -0.66
N GLY A 21 5.19 2.28 -0.56
CA GLY A 21 5.56 1.46 -1.73
C GLY A 21 4.42 1.39 -2.74
N PRO A 22 4.59 1.87 -3.99
CA PRO A 22 3.52 1.93 -4.99
C PRO A 22 2.84 0.59 -5.25
N ILE A 23 3.61 -0.51 -5.35
CA ILE A 23 3.05 -1.85 -5.56
C ILE A 23 2.30 -2.31 -4.31
N ALA A 24 2.88 -2.17 -3.12
CA ALA A 24 2.24 -2.55 -1.85
C ALA A 24 0.90 -1.85 -1.65
N THR A 25 0.85 -0.52 -1.87
CA THR A 25 -0.38 0.27 -1.78
C THR A 25 -1.46 -0.22 -2.75
N ARG A 26 -1.08 -0.55 -4.00
CA ARG A 26 -2.01 -1.06 -5.01
C ARG A 26 -2.58 -2.42 -4.59
N LEU A 27 -1.72 -3.34 -4.17
CA LEU A 27 -2.13 -4.70 -3.80
C LEU A 27 -2.99 -4.70 -2.52
N ALA A 28 -2.64 -3.89 -1.52
CA ALA A 28 -3.45 -3.73 -0.32
C ALA A 28 -4.85 -3.18 -0.64
N LYS A 29 -4.94 -2.18 -1.52
CA LYS A 29 -6.24 -1.69 -2.00
C LYS A 29 -7.04 -2.80 -2.68
N GLU A 30 -6.41 -3.60 -3.53
CA GLU A 30 -7.08 -4.67 -4.28
C GLU A 30 -7.60 -5.77 -3.34
N ALA A 31 -6.78 -6.20 -2.36
CA ALA A 31 -7.16 -7.17 -1.34
C ALA A 31 -8.42 -6.73 -0.58
N VAL A 32 -8.43 -5.48 -0.10
CA VAL A 32 -9.59 -4.92 0.61
C VAL A 32 -10.78 -4.81 -0.33
N TRP A 33 -10.62 -4.18 -1.50
CA TRP A 33 -11.74 -3.87 -2.38
C TRP A 33 -12.45 -5.13 -2.88
N ARG A 34 -11.70 -6.16 -3.32
CA ARG A 34 -12.30 -7.43 -3.75
C ARG A 34 -12.78 -8.28 -2.59
N GLY A 35 -12.10 -8.23 -1.45
CA GLY A 35 -12.46 -8.99 -0.26
C GLY A 35 -13.81 -8.61 0.33
N LEU A 36 -14.28 -7.37 0.12
CA LEU A 36 -15.59 -6.91 0.60
C LEU A 36 -16.77 -7.74 0.06
N ASP A 37 -16.64 -8.26 -1.16
CA ASP A 37 -17.70 -9.02 -1.84
C ASP A 37 -17.47 -10.54 -1.78
N GLN A 38 -16.58 -11.02 -0.91
CA GLN A 38 -16.19 -12.43 -0.81
C GLN A 38 -16.44 -13.01 0.60
N PRO A 39 -16.73 -14.32 0.71
CA PRO A 39 -16.62 -15.01 2.00
C PRO A 39 -15.23 -14.82 2.59
N LEU A 40 -15.14 -14.61 3.90
CA LEU A 40 -13.90 -14.28 4.60
C LEU A 40 -12.73 -15.22 4.26
N GLU A 41 -12.98 -16.53 4.23
CA GLU A 41 -11.95 -17.52 3.91
C GLU A 41 -11.36 -17.30 2.51
N GLN A 42 -12.20 -16.95 1.53
CA GLN A 42 -11.75 -16.68 0.16
C GLN A 42 -11.02 -15.35 0.06
N ALA A 43 -11.48 -14.32 0.77
CA ALA A 43 -10.79 -13.03 0.84
C ALA A 43 -9.38 -13.18 1.44
N LEU A 44 -9.21 -13.96 2.51
CA LEU A 44 -7.92 -14.22 3.14
C LEU A 44 -6.96 -15.01 2.23
N ARG A 45 -7.47 -15.98 1.47
CA ARG A 45 -6.67 -16.68 0.45
C ARG A 45 -6.20 -15.70 -0.63
N PHE A 46 -7.10 -14.86 -1.13
CA PHE A 46 -6.75 -13.86 -2.14
C PHE A 46 -5.72 -12.85 -1.62
N GLU A 47 -5.87 -12.35 -0.39
CA GLU A 47 -4.88 -11.48 0.26
C GLU A 47 -3.51 -12.17 0.39
N THR A 48 -3.51 -13.46 0.73
CA THR A 48 -2.27 -14.27 0.82
C THR A 48 -1.56 -14.33 -0.52
N ASP A 49 -2.28 -14.59 -1.62
CA ASP A 49 -1.71 -14.62 -2.97
C ASP A 49 -1.09 -13.27 -3.35
N LEU A 50 -1.79 -12.16 -3.09
CA LEU A 50 -1.25 -10.81 -3.34
C LEU A 50 -0.03 -10.51 -2.47
N THR A 51 -0.02 -10.98 -1.23
CA THR A 51 1.13 -10.84 -0.34
C THR A 51 2.33 -11.61 -0.87
N LEU A 52 2.14 -12.82 -1.39
CA LEU A 52 3.21 -13.61 -2.00
C LEU A 52 3.80 -12.90 -3.24
N LEU A 53 2.95 -12.30 -4.07
CA LEU A 53 3.42 -11.46 -5.19
C LEU A 53 4.24 -10.26 -4.71
N LEU A 54 3.80 -9.60 -3.64
CA LEU A 54 4.53 -8.46 -3.06
C LEU A 54 5.93 -8.83 -2.58
N GLN A 55 6.14 -10.04 -2.04
CA GLN A 55 7.45 -10.49 -1.56
C GLN A 55 8.54 -10.48 -2.65
N ALA A 56 8.16 -10.63 -3.92
CA ALA A 56 9.10 -10.66 -5.04
C ALA A 56 9.53 -9.26 -5.54
N THR A 57 8.97 -8.18 -4.99
CA THR A 57 9.24 -6.80 -5.44
C THR A 57 10.51 -6.21 -4.82
N LYS A 58 11.20 -5.33 -5.55
CA LYS A 58 12.36 -4.60 -5.03
C LYS A 58 11.96 -3.65 -3.92
N ASP A 59 10.81 -3.00 -4.05
CA ASP A 59 10.27 -2.08 -3.04
C ASP A 59 10.02 -2.79 -1.70
N ARG A 60 9.64 -4.07 -1.72
CA ARG A 60 9.48 -4.85 -0.48
C ARG A 60 10.82 -5.12 0.20
N ALA A 61 11.87 -5.44 -0.57
CA ALA A 61 13.22 -5.61 -0.03
C ALA A 61 13.75 -4.28 0.54
N GLU A 62 13.58 -3.19 -0.20
CA GLU A 62 14.00 -1.85 0.22
C GLU A 62 13.25 -1.38 1.47
N GLY A 63 11.93 -1.57 1.55
CA GLY A 63 11.14 -1.19 2.71
C GLY A 63 11.62 -1.87 4.00
N VAL A 64 11.98 -3.16 3.93
CA VAL A 64 12.58 -3.88 5.07
C VAL A 64 13.95 -3.33 5.41
N ARG A 65 14.82 -3.14 4.42
CA ARG A 65 16.17 -2.62 4.62
C ARG A 65 16.14 -1.22 5.25
N ALA A 66 15.37 -0.30 4.68
CA ALA A 66 15.21 1.07 5.17
C ALA A 66 14.68 1.11 6.61
N PHE A 67 13.73 0.22 6.95
CA PHE A 67 13.23 0.10 8.32
C PHE A 67 14.33 -0.34 9.30
N LEU A 68 15.11 -1.36 8.94
CA LEU A 68 16.23 -1.84 9.77
C LEU A 68 17.33 -0.78 9.93
N GLU A 69 17.58 -0.01 8.87
CA GLU A 69 18.57 1.08 8.82
C GLU A 69 18.04 2.40 9.41
N LYS A 70 16.77 2.47 9.83
CA LYS A 70 16.11 3.66 10.39
C LYS A 70 16.18 4.90 9.48
N ARG A 71 16.05 4.69 8.17
CA ARG A 71 15.99 5.76 7.16
C ARG A 71 14.69 5.70 6.36
N PRO A 72 14.32 6.79 5.66
CA PRO A 72 13.23 6.74 4.69
C PRO A 72 13.54 5.71 3.59
N PRO A 73 12.55 4.91 3.16
CA PRO A 73 12.69 4.04 2.01
C PRO A 73 12.69 4.84 0.70
N ASP A 74 13.41 4.34 -0.30
CA ASP A 74 13.38 4.87 -1.67
C ASP A 74 12.63 3.89 -2.58
N PHE A 75 11.33 4.11 -2.76
CA PHE A 75 10.48 3.22 -3.54
C PHE A 75 10.47 3.63 -5.02
N THR A 76 10.76 2.67 -5.92
CA THR A 76 10.80 2.90 -7.38
C THR A 76 9.61 2.31 -8.11
N GLY A 77 8.77 1.52 -7.43
CA GLY A 77 7.62 0.85 -8.03
C GLY A 77 7.99 -0.43 -8.78
N GLU A 78 9.06 -1.11 -8.35
CA GLU A 78 9.60 -2.35 -8.92
C GLU A 78 9.61 -3.51 -7.92
#